data_AF-A0A7V5RHF5-F1
#
_entry.id   AF-A0A7V5RHF5-F1
#
_cell.length_a   1.000
_cell.length_b   1.000
_cell.length_c   1.000
_cell.angle_alpha   90.00
_cell.angle_beta   90.00
_cell.angle_gamma   90.00
#
_symmetry.space_group_name_H-M   'P 1'
#
loop_
_entity.id
_entity.type
_entity.pdbx_description
1 polymer ?
#
loop_
_entity_poly.entity_id
_entity_poly.type
_entity_poly.pdbx_seq_one_letter_code
_entity_poly.pdbx_strand_id
1 'polypeptide(L)'
;MSLSEQLQRQFPGLIAEEETASGEPLFRVPRNQIIEVCTFLRDSSSPSFDFLMDLFGVDCLNLGVPYRFAVHYNLYSSQAAQRIHLKVPVPFADPIVPSLTQVWPAANWFEREVWDMFGIRFKKHPDLRRILMYDEFKGHPLRKDYPYNRRQPLVDDSYTDREIQRYVAAQEQVQMPSEGQQPAATGNTALLEDVQREVAAEDLTETSFLLNMGPSHPAMHGVIHLKLKLDGETIEDVDVGIGYLHRAFEKESEVSKWNQVFPYTDRLNYVSPVINNVGYALAVEKLLGIEITERAKFLRVIMSEISRIGDHLTCLGANAMELGAFTAFLYFIEAREALWELVEEITGARLTVSWVRVGGV
;
A
#
# COMPACT_ATOMS: atom_id res chain seq x y z
N MET A 1 -15.14 -31.09 -5.38
CA MET A 1 -13.74 -31.23 -4.94
C MET A 1 -13.44 -30.00 -4.12
N SER A 2 -13.02 -30.15 -2.86
CA SER A 2 -12.65 -29.00 -2.03
C SER A 2 -11.44 -28.27 -2.64
N LEU A 3 -11.20 -27.02 -2.26
CA LEU A 3 -10.04 -26.27 -2.76
C LEU A 3 -8.73 -26.97 -2.35
N SER A 4 -8.66 -27.49 -1.12
CA SER A 4 -7.52 -28.24 -0.62
C SER A 4 -7.25 -29.50 -1.44
N GLU A 5 -8.30 -30.24 -1.83
CA GLU A 5 -8.16 -31.41 -2.72
C GLU A 5 -7.66 -31.03 -4.11
N GLN A 6 -8.13 -29.90 -4.67
CA GLN A 6 -7.66 -29.39 -5.96
C GLN A 6 -6.17 -29.00 -5.90
N LEU A 7 -5.79 -28.29 -4.85
CA LEU A 7 -4.39 -27.88 -4.62
C LEU A 7 -3.48 -29.08 -4.38
N GLN A 8 -3.90 -30.07 -3.59
CA GLN A 8 -3.12 -31.30 -3.40
C GLN A 8 -3.01 -32.13 -4.67
N ARG A 9 -4.05 -32.16 -5.51
CA ARG A 9 -4.02 -32.86 -6.79
C ARG A 9 -3.06 -32.22 -7.80
N GLN A 10 -3.03 -30.89 -7.84
CA GLN A 10 -2.19 -30.14 -8.78
C GLN A 10 -0.75 -29.98 -8.27
N PHE A 11 -0.55 -29.81 -6.95
CA PHE A 11 0.73 -29.56 -6.29
C PHE A 11 0.97 -30.53 -5.12
N PRO A 12 1.17 -31.84 -5.39
CA PRO A 12 1.19 -32.87 -4.36
C PRO A 12 2.34 -32.68 -3.36
N GLY A 13 2.00 -32.62 -2.07
CA GLY A 13 2.96 -32.60 -0.94
C GLY A 13 3.72 -31.27 -0.76
N LEU A 14 3.36 -30.23 -1.50
CA LEU A 14 4.05 -28.94 -1.49
C LEU A 14 3.30 -27.88 -0.70
N ILE A 15 1.98 -28.04 -0.58
CA ILE A 15 1.09 -27.11 0.09
C ILE A 15 0.65 -27.74 1.42
N ALA A 16 0.92 -27.05 2.53
CA ALA A 16 0.37 -27.41 3.83
C ALA A 16 -0.81 -26.49 4.15
N GLU A 17 -1.94 -27.08 4.50
CA GLU A 17 -3.10 -26.33 4.98
C GLU A 17 -2.98 -26.13 6.49
N GLU A 18 -3.17 -24.87 6.90
CA GLU A 18 -3.22 -24.40 8.27
C GLU A 18 -4.55 -23.66 8.43
N GLU A 19 -5.17 -23.73 9.60
CA GLU A 19 -6.37 -22.95 9.89
C GLU A 19 -5.97 -21.66 10.61
N THR A 20 -6.48 -20.53 10.14
CA THR A 20 -6.26 -19.25 10.83
C THR A 20 -7.14 -19.13 12.06
N ALA A 21 -6.79 -18.22 12.98
CA ALA A 21 -7.67 -17.88 14.09
C ALA A 21 -9.04 -17.28 13.66
N SER A 22 -9.22 -16.91 12.38
CA SER A 22 -10.52 -16.53 11.78
C SER A 22 -11.32 -17.72 11.24
N GLY A 23 -10.76 -18.92 11.18
CA GLY A 23 -11.37 -20.05 10.45
C GLY A 23 -11.23 -19.92 8.93
N GLU A 24 -10.46 -18.94 8.43
CA GLU A 24 -10.11 -18.84 7.01
C GLU A 24 -8.95 -19.80 6.71
N PRO A 25 -8.94 -20.48 5.55
CA PRO A 25 -7.88 -21.41 5.20
C PRO A 25 -6.59 -20.67 4.85
N LEU A 26 -5.48 -21.14 5.42
CA LEU A 26 -4.13 -20.67 5.15
C LEU A 26 -3.33 -21.79 4.46
N PHE A 27 -2.78 -21.50 3.29
CA PHE A 27 -1.96 -22.45 2.55
C PHE A 27 -0.51 -22.01 2.58
N ARG A 28 0.37 -22.84 3.13
CA ARG A 28 1.81 -22.62 3.07
C ARG A 28 2.34 -23.04 1.71
N VAL A 29 2.91 -22.11 0.95
CA VAL A 29 3.37 -22.32 -0.42
C VAL A 29 4.88 -22.07 -0.52
N PRO A 30 5.65 -22.95 -1.19
CA PRO A 30 7.06 -22.69 -1.48
C PRO A 30 7.22 -21.53 -2.46
N ARG A 31 8.16 -20.61 -2.18
CA ARG A 31 8.40 -19.43 -3.03
C ARG A 31 8.62 -19.72 -4.51
N ASN A 32 9.18 -20.89 -4.85
CA ASN A 32 9.48 -21.24 -6.24
C ASN A 32 8.23 -21.58 -7.07
N GLN A 33 7.10 -21.88 -6.41
CA GLN A 33 5.85 -22.28 -7.06
C GLN A 33 4.74 -21.24 -6.92
N ILE A 34 5.00 -20.10 -6.27
CA ILE A 34 3.97 -19.11 -5.97
C ILE A 34 3.26 -18.61 -7.25
N ILE A 35 3.99 -18.40 -8.34
CA ILE A 35 3.40 -17.99 -9.62
C ILE A 35 2.45 -19.06 -10.15
N GLU A 36 2.88 -20.33 -10.16
CA GLU A 36 2.09 -21.44 -10.69
C GLU A 36 0.82 -21.66 -9.86
N VAL A 37 0.95 -21.62 -8.53
CA VAL A 37 -0.18 -21.75 -7.60
C VAL A 37 -1.15 -20.58 -7.77
N CYS A 38 -0.66 -19.33 -7.79
CA CYS A 38 -1.52 -18.15 -7.97
C CYS A 38 -2.20 -18.12 -9.35
N THR A 39 -1.50 -18.53 -10.41
CA THR A 39 -2.08 -18.63 -11.76
C THR A 39 -3.17 -19.70 -11.79
N PHE A 40 -2.92 -20.87 -11.18
CA PHE A 40 -3.93 -21.91 -11.04
C PHE A 40 -5.16 -21.41 -10.26
N LEU A 41 -4.95 -20.70 -9.15
CA LEU A 41 -6.03 -20.15 -8.31
C LEU A 41 -6.85 -19.09 -9.05
N ARG A 42 -6.22 -18.29 -9.92
CA ARG A 42 -6.92 -17.28 -10.73
C ARG A 42 -7.71 -17.93 -11.87
N ASP A 43 -7.08 -18.85 -12.60
CA ASP A 43 -7.57 -19.28 -13.92
C ASP A 43 -8.28 -20.64 -13.94
N SER A 44 -7.93 -21.54 -13.02
CA SER A 44 -8.28 -22.98 -13.13
C SER A 44 -8.94 -23.58 -11.91
N SER A 45 -8.84 -22.96 -10.73
CA SER A 45 -9.50 -23.46 -9.53
C SER A 45 -11.00 -23.17 -9.52
N SER A 46 -11.74 -23.97 -8.77
CA SER A 46 -13.15 -23.74 -8.48
C SER A 46 -13.35 -23.67 -6.95
N PRO A 47 -13.60 -22.49 -6.37
CA PRO A 47 -13.81 -21.21 -7.05
C PRO A 47 -12.53 -20.57 -7.58
N SER A 48 -12.66 -19.65 -8.53
CA SER A 48 -11.56 -18.82 -9.04
C SER A 48 -11.33 -17.61 -8.15
N PHE A 49 -10.07 -17.28 -7.89
CA PHE A 49 -9.63 -16.13 -7.09
C PHE A 49 -9.21 -15.00 -8.01
N ASP A 50 -10.17 -14.16 -8.37
CA ASP A 50 -10.03 -13.06 -9.31
C ASP A 50 -9.45 -11.78 -8.69
N PHE A 51 -9.44 -11.69 -7.36
CA PHE A 51 -9.06 -10.47 -6.65
C PHE A 51 -7.93 -10.70 -5.63
N LEU A 52 -6.78 -10.07 -5.86
CA LEU A 52 -5.72 -9.92 -4.86
C LEU A 52 -6.11 -8.79 -3.90
N MET A 53 -6.58 -9.14 -2.69
CA MET A 53 -7.02 -8.14 -1.71
C MET A 53 -5.83 -7.40 -1.10
N ASP A 54 -4.78 -8.14 -0.75
CA ASP A 54 -3.65 -7.62 0.01
C ASP A 54 -2.44 -8.54 -0.12
N LEU A 55 -1.24 -7.97 0.02
CA LEU A 55 0.03 -8.67 0.09
C LEU A 55 0.95 -7.91 1.04
N PHE A 56 1.44 -8.61 2.08
CA PHE A 56 2.31 -7.98 3.08
C PHE A 56 3.43 -8.92 3.54
N GLY A 57 4.49 -8.31 4.06
CA GLY A 57 5.65 -8.99 4.62
C GLY A 57 5.55 -9.11 6.14
N VAL A 58 6.15 -10.15 6.69
CA VAL A 58 6.28 -10.35 8.15
C VAL A 58 7.72 -10.71 8.47
N ASP A 59 8.33 -9.99 9.41
CA ASP A 59 9.62 -10.35 10.03
C ASP A 59 9.38 -11.09 11.35
N CYS A 60 9.60 -12.40 11.31
CA CYS A 60 9.38 -13.38 12.36
C CYS A 60 10.61 -13.58 13.26
N LEU A 61 11.58 -12.65 13.27
CA LEU A 61 12.85 -12.76 14.02
C LEU A 61 12.67 -13.27 15.47
N ASN A 62 11.62 -12.82 16.16
CA ASN A 62 11.37 -13.11 17.57
C ASN A 62 10.42 -14.31 17.80
N LEU A 63 10.00 -15.01 16.75
CA LEU A 63 8.99 -16.07 16.83
C LEU A 63 9.56 -17.50 16.87
N GLY A 64 10.89 -17.67 16.84
CA GLY A 64 11.54 -18.98 16.92
C GLY A 64 11.25 -19.91 15.73
N VAL A 65 10.80 -19.35 14.60
CA VAL A 65 10.47 -20.09 13.38
C VAL A 65 11.69 -20.25 12.48
N PRO A 66 11.76 -21.31 11.64
CA PRO A 66 12.94 -21.58 10.81
C PRO A 66 13.19 -20.54 9.71
N TYR A 67 12.15 -19.84 9.27
CA TYR A 67 12.24 -18.79 8.25
C TYR A 67 11.99 -17.44 8.91
N ARG A 68 12.97 -16.54 8.82
CA ARG A 68 12.85 -15.20 9.39
C ARG A 68 11.76 -14.39 8.71
N PHE A 69 11.65 -14.45 7.38
CA PHE A 69 10.65 -13.68 6.65
C PHE A 69 9.49 -14.58 6.21
N ALA A 70 8.31 -13.99 6.08
CA ALA A 70 7.18 -14.57 5.37
C ALA A 70 6.50 -13.50 4.52
N VAL A 71 6.06 -13.86 3.33
CA VAL A 71 5.17 -13.03 2.50
C VAL A 71 3.79 -13.67 2.52
N HIS A 72 2.79 -12.88 2.87
CA HIS A 72 1.39 -13.28 2.93
C HIS A 72 0.65 -12.68 1.74
N TYR A 73 -0.25 -13.49 1.15
CA TYR A 73 -1.13 -13.07 0.06
C TYR A 73 -2.56 -13.38 0.46
N ASN A 74 -3.41 -12.36 0.48
CA ASN A 74 -4.83 -12.50 0.78
C ASN A 74 -5.60 -12.44 -0.54
N LEU A 75 -6.24 -13.55 -0.90
CA LEU A 75 -6.99 -13.68 -2.15
C LEU A 75 -8.48 -13.76 -1.85
N TYR A 76 -9.28 -13.20 -2.75
CA TYR A 76 -10.73 -13.24 -2.68
C TYR A 76 -11.32 -13.73 -4.00
N SER A 77 -12.32 -14.58 -3.87
CA SER A 77 -13.18 -14.99 -4.97
C SER A 77 -14.47 -14.17 -4.91
N SER A 78 -14.69 -13.32 -5.92
CA SER A 78 -15.91 -12.54 -6.01
C SER A 78 -17.15 -13.40 -6.27
N GLN A 79 -16.98 -14.50 -7.01
CA GLN A 79 -18.07 -15.42 -7.35
C GLN A 79 -18.55 -16.23 -6.16
N ALA A 80 -17.64 -16.74 -5.33
CA ALA A 80 -17.97 -17.57 -4.18
C ALA A 80 -18.05 -16.80 -2.86
N ALA A 81 -17.67 -15.52 -2.86
CA ALA A 81 -17.46 -14.71 -1.66
C ALA A 81 -16.55 -15.38 -0.62
N GLN A 82 -15.51 -16.07 -1.09
CA GLN A 82 -14.56 -16.83 -0.26
C GLN A 82 -13.19 -16.14 -0.22
N ARG A 83 -12.55 -16.20 0.96
CA ARG A 83 -11.20 -15.69 1.20
C ARG A 83 -10.26 -16.84 1.50
N ILE A 84 -9.05 -16.75 0.98
CA ILE A 84 -7.95 -17.66 1.32
C ILE A 84 -6.68 -16.87 1.54
N HIS A 85 -5.81 -17.39 2.40
CA HIS A 85 -4.51 -16.80 2.67
C HIS A 85 -3.42 -17.74 2.18
N LEU A 86 -2.42 -17.20 1.48
CA LEU A 86 -1.21 -17.93 1.13
C LEU A 86 -0.06 -17.40 1.97
N LYS A 87 0.77 -18.29 2.53
CA LYS A 87 1.97 -17.94 3.27
C LYS A 87 3.19 -18.52 2.59
N VAL A 88 4.10 -17.64 2.18
CA VAL A 88 5.37 -18.01 1.57
C VAL A 88 6.49 -17.75 2.57
N PRO A 89 7.08 -18.78 3.18
CA PRO A 89 8.27 -18.62 4.02
C PRO A 89 9.48 -18.23 3.17
N VAL A 90 10.26 -17.29 3.66
CA VAL A 90 11.41 -16.70 2.95
C VAL A 90 12.66 -16.73 3.85
N PRO A 91 13.77 -17.32 3.38
CA PRO A 91 15.02 -17.35 4.16
C PRO A 91 15.68 -15.97 4.23
N PHE A 92 16.34 -15.65 5.34
CA PHE A 92 17.02 -14.38 5.53
C PHE A 92 18.23 -14.20 4.59
N ALA A 93 18.97 -15.28 4.34
CA ALA A 93 20.19 -15.25 3.50
C ALA A 93 19.88 -14.97 2.02
N ASP A 94 18.67 -15.28 1.57
CA ASP A 94 18.22 -15.10 0.19
C ASP A 94 16.75 -14.63 0.18
N PRO A 95 16.48 -13.37 0.54
CA PRO A 95 15.12 -12.87 0.72
C PRO A 95 14.51 -12.48 -0.64
N ILE A 96 14.42 -13.45 -1.55
CA ILE A 96 13.90 -13.26 -2.91
C ILE A 96 12.65 -14.13 -3.11
N VAL A 97 11.61 -13.53 -3.68
CA VAL A 97 10.35 -14.18 -4.08
C VAL A 97 10.04 -13.83 -5.54
N PRO A 98 9.41 -14.70 -6.34
CA PRO A 98 8.96 -14.31 -7.67
C PRO A 98 7.82 -13.27 -7.63
N SER A 99 7.84 -12.32 -8.56
CA SER A 99 6.78 -11.29 -8.65
C SER A 99 5.48 -11.88 -9.21
N LEU A 100 4.36 -11.45 -8.61
CA LEU A 100 2.99 -11.75 -9.05
C LEU A 100 2.39 -10.65 -9.92
N THR A 101 3.15 -9.63 -10.32
CA THR A 101 2.65 -8.57 -11.23
C THR A 101 2.15 -9.12 -12.57
N GLN A 102 2.71 -10.23 -13.03
CA GLN A 102 2.24 -10.98 -14.21
C GLN A 102 0.91 -11.72 -13.99
N VAL A 103 0.49 -11.93 -12.75
CA VAL A 103 -0.79 -12.56 -12.37
C VAL A 103 -1.83 -11.49 -12.03
N TRP A 104 -1.47 -10.57 -11.15
CA TRP A 104 -2.30 -9.41 -10.81
C TRP A 104 -1.44 -8.14 -10.90
N PRO A 105 -1.76 -7.20 -11.82
CA PRO A 105 -1.03 -5.92 -11.91
C PRO A 105 -0.99 -5.15 -10.58
N ALA A 106 -2.05 -5.26 -9.77
CA ALA A 106 -2.15 -4.66 -8.44
C ALA A 106 -1.04 -5.10 -7.47
N ALA A 107 -0.41 -6.26 -7.69
CA ALA A 107 0.73 -6.71 -6.89
C ALA A 107 1.90 -5.71 -6.90
N ASN A 108 1.98 -4.83 -7.90
CA ASN A 108 3.06 -3.86 -8.03
C ASN A 108 3.25 -3.01 -6.77
N TRP A 109 2.17 -2.46 -6.22
CA TRP A 109 2.24 -1.57 -5.06
C TRP A 109 2.64 -2.33 -3.80
N PHE A 110 1.99 -3.47 -3.56
CA PHE A 110 2.25 -4.29 -2.38
C PHE A 110 3.67 -4.87 -2.38
N GLU A 111 4.16 -5.35 -3.52
CA GLU A 111 5.52 -5.88 -3.63
C GLU A 111 6.59 -4.80 -3.42
N ARG A 112 6.34 -3.58 -3.92
CA ARG A 112 7.18 -2.41 -3.63
C ARG A 112 7.19 -2.08 -2.14
N GLU A 113 6.03 -2.09 -1.48
CA GLU A 113 5.93 -1.83 -0.05
C GLU A 113 6.70 -2.86 0.77
N VAL A 114 6.53 -4.15 0.46
CA VAL A 114 7.25 -5.24 1.13
C VAL A 114 8.76 -5.11 0.93
N TRP A 115 9.20 -4.72 -0.27
CA TRP A 115 10.61 -4.45 -0.53
C TRP A 115 11.10 -3.22 0.24
N ASP A 116 10.35 -2.13 0.27
CA ASP A 116 10.73 -0.89 0.93
C ASP A 116 10.84 -1.10 2.46
N MET A 117 9.83 -1.76 3.04
CA MET A 117 9.67 -1.94 4.48
C MET A 117 10.47 -3.10 5.07
N PHE A 118 10.63 -4.22 4.34
CA PHE A 118 11.29 -5.45 4.83
C PHE A 118 12.52 -5.85 4.00
N GLY A 119 12.72 -5.30 2.81
CA GLY A 119 13.86 -5.62 1.94
C GLY A 119 13.80 -7.01 1.32
N ILE A 120 12.61 -7.59 1.23
CA ILE A 120 12.35 -8.81 0.45
C ILE A 120 12.24 -8.38 -1.01
N ARG A 121 13.04 -8.96 -1.90
CA ARG A 121 13.10 -8.59 -3.31
C ARG A 121 12.18 -9.46 -4.15
N PHE A 122 11.55 -8.87 -5.16
CA PHE A 122 10.69 -9.58 -6.09
C PHE A 122 11.37 -9.76 -7.45
N LYS A 123 11.62 -11.02 -7.84
CA LYS A 123 12.28 -11.36 -9.11
C LYS A 123 11.35 -11.06 -10.28
N LYS A 124 11.86 -10.36 -11.30
CA LYS A 124 11.11 -9.86 -12.48
C LYS A 124 10.00 -8.84 -12.14
N HIS A 125 10.11 -8.12 -11.03
CA HIS A 125 9.22 -7.00 -10.75
C HIS A 125 9.50 -5.83 -11.73
N PRO A 126 8.48 -5.20 -12.34
CA PRO A 126 8.67 -4.15 -13.35
C PRO A 126 9.23 -2.85 -12.78
N ASP A 127 8.88 -2.49 -11.54
CA ASP A 127 9.32 -1.23 -10.90
C ASP A 127 9.56 -1.42 -9.40
N LEU A 128 10.75 -1.85 -9.00
CA LEU A 128 11.07 -2.10 -7.58
C LEU A 128 11.79 -0.91 -6.93
N ARG A 129 11.24 0.30 -7.12
CA ARG A 129 11.65 1.54 -6.42
C ARG A 129 10.93 1.70 -5.09
N ARG A 130 11.44 2.60 -4.23
CA ARG A 130 10.80 2.94 -2.94
C ARG A 130 9.43 3.55 -3.19
N ILE A 131 8.53 3.32 -2.24
CA ILE A 131 7.12 3.71 -2.38
C ILE A 131 6.66 4.54 -1.17
N LEU A 132 7.23 4.30 0.01
CA LEU A 132 6.94 5.06 1.23
C LEU A 132 8.17 5.81 1.73
N MET A 133 9.35 5.20 1.66
CA MET A 133 10.60 5.83 2.10
C MET A 133 11.22 6.63 0.95
N TYR A 134 11.93 7.71 1.29
CA TYR A 134 12.72 8.46 0.33
C TYR A 134 13.97 7.66 -0.10
N ASP A 135 14.53 7.99 -1.27
CA ASP A 135 15.59 7.18 -1.90
C ASP A 135 16.84 6.96 -1.04
N GLU A 136 17.27 7.99 -0.33
CA GLU A 136 18.46 7.96 0.51
C GLU A 136 18.25 7.25 1.85
N PHE A 137 17.04 6.75 2.13
CA PHE A 137 16.73 6.03 3.36
C PHE A 137 17.61 4.79 3.49
N LYS A 138 18.29 4.65 4.63
CA LYS A 138 19.23 3.56 4.89
C LYS A 138 18.57 2.45 5.68
N GLY A 139 18.29 1.34 5.01
CA GLY A 139 17.72 0.12 5.61
C GLY A 139 16.24 -0.08 5.28
N HIS A 140 15.56 -0.80 6.17
CA HIS A 140 14.18 -1.28 6.02
C HIS A 140 13.48 -1.17 7.38
N PRO A 141 12.57 -0.20 7.58
CA PRO A 141 12.11 0.22 8.90
C PRO A 141 11.33 -0.87 9.67
N LEU A 142 10.56 -1.72 8.99
CA LEU A 142 9.73 -2.75 9.62
C LEU A 142 10.48 -4.05 9.92
N ARG A 143 11.79 -4.11 9.66
CA ARG A 143 12.60 -5.21 10.20
C ARG A 143 12.72 -5.10 11.72
N LYS A 144 12.66 -6.23 12.41
CA LYS A 144 12.72 -6.29 13.89
C LYS A 144 14.10 -5.96 14.44
N ASP A 145 15.16 -6.10 13.63
CA ASP A 145 16.52 -5.67 13.95
C ASP A 145 16.81 -4.20 13.60
N TYR A 146 15.88 -3.51 12.93
CA TYR A 146 16.01 -2.09 12.65
C TYR A 146 15.69 -1.27 13.92
N PRO A 147 16.62 -0.43 14.44
CA PRO A 147 16.39 0.30 15.67
C PRO A 147 15.32 1.38 15.51
N TYR A 148 14.35 1.42 16.43
CA TYR A 148 13.23 2.37 16.36
C TYR A 148 13.70 3.85 16.41
N ASN A 149 14.71 4.14 17.22
CA ASN A 149 15.25 5.50 17.42
C ASN A 149 16.37 5.86 16.42
N ARG A 150 16.56 5.06 15.37
CA ARG A 150 17.60 5.32 14.38
C ARG A 150 17.25 6.54 13.56
N ARG A 151 18.03 7.61 13.75
CA ARG A 151 17.97 8.80 12.91
C ARG A 151 18.48 8.47 11.50
N GLN A 152 17.77 9.01 10.53
CA GLN A 152 18.11 8.93 9.12
C GLN A 152 18.79 10.23 8.67
N PRO A 153 19.61 10.21 7.60
CA PRO A 153 20.25 11.42 7.11
C PRO A 153 19.19 12.44 6.70
N LEU A 154 19.50 13.72 6.95
CA LEU A 154 18.72 14.80 6.36
C LEU A 154 19.09 14.87 4.88
N VAL A 155 18.07 14.89 4.04
CA VAL A 155 18.25 15.06 2.59
C VAL A 155 18.34 16.56 2.30
N ASP A 156 19.16 16.93 1.32
CA ASP A 156 19.22 18.32 0.85
C ASP A 156 17.98 18.68 0.01
N ASP A 157 17.74 19.98 -0.19
CA ASP A 157 16.60 20.48 -0.96
C ASP A 157 16.67 20.09 -2.46
N SER A 158 17.78 19.52 -2.95
CA SER A 158 17.94 19.08 -4.35
C SER A 158 17.29 17.73 -4.65
N TYR A 159 16.70 17.08 -3.64
CA TYR A 159 16.00 15.80 -3.77
C TYR A 159 14.92 15.84 -4.86
N THR A 160 14.08 16.88 -4.88
CA THR A 160 12.97 17.03 -5.83
C THR A 160 13.47 17.09 -7.28
N ASP A 161 14.57 17.79 -7.53
CA ASP A 161 15.15 17.93 -8.87
C ASP A 161 15.73 16.60 -9.38
N ARG A 162 16.37 15.82 -8.49
CA ARG A 162 16.90 14.49 -8.82
C ARG A 162 15.78 13.49 -9.11
N GLU A 163 14.67 13.54 -8.37
CA GLU A 163 13.50 12.73 -8.68
C GLU A 163 12.96 13.06 -10.06
N ILE A 164 12.77 14.34 -10.40
CA ILE A 164 12.26 14.74 -11.73
C ILE A 164 13.21 14.24 -12.84
N GLN A 165 14.52 14.43 -12.70
CA GLN A 165 15.51 13.98 -13.69
C GLN A 165 15.49 12.46 -13.91
N ARG A 166 15.32 11.67 -12.85
CA ARG A 166 15.24 10.19 -12.97
C ARG A 166 14.00 9.73 -13.70
N TYR A 167 12.89 10.42 -13.52
CA TYR A 167 11.65 10.09 -14.22
C TYR A 167 11.77 10.33 -15.73
N VAL A 168 12.34 11.48 -16.12
CA VAL A 168 12.64 11.76 -17.52
C VAL A 168 13.57 10.68 -18.09
N ALA A 169 14.67 10.37 -17.39
CA ALA A 169 15.63 9.35 -17.82
C ALA A 169 15.04 7.92 -17.89
N ALA A 170 14.13 7.55 -16.98
CA ALA A 170 13.47 6.24 -17.01
C ALA A 170 12.52 6.10 -18.20
N GLN A 171 11.90 7.20 -18.65
CA GLN A 171 11.04 7.19 -19.83
C GLN A 171 11.83 7.20 -21.15
N GLU A 172 12.98 7.90 -21.19
CA GLU A 172 13.93 7.81 -22.31
C GLU A 172 14.44 6.37 -22.51
N GLN A 173 14.56 5.56 -21.45
CA GLN A 173 15.02 4.17 -21.53
C GLN A 173 13.93 3.16 -21.95
N VAL A 174 12.64 3.51 -21.89
CA VAL A 174 11.53 2.65 -22.37
C VAL A 174 11.35 2.76 -23.89
N GLN A 175 11.93 3.77 -24.52
CA GLN A 175 12.15 3.79 -25.97
C GLN A 175 13.23 2.74 -26.32
N MET A 176 12.78 1.57 -26.78
CA MET A 176 13.66 0.45 -27.14
C MET A 176 14.79 0.88 -28.10
N PRO A 177 16.00 0.29 -27.96
CA PRO A 177 17.16 0.65 -28.76
C PRO A 177 16.96 0.18 -30.21
N SER A 178 17.15 1.08 -31.17
CA SER A 178 17.36 0.69 -32.57
C SER A 178 18.64 -0.14 -32.67
N GLU A 179 18.55 -1.27 -33.37
CA GLU A 179 19.68 -2.17 -33.58
C GLU A 179 20.85 -1.46 -34.26
N GLY A 180 22.02 -1.57 -33.63
CA GLY A 180 23.30 -1.49 -34.34
C GLY A 180 24.08 -0.19 -34.15
N GLN A 181 24.77 -0.05 -33.02
CA GLN A 181 26.07 0.64 -33.02
C GLN A 181 26.95 0.17 -31.85
N GLN A 182 28.17 -0.26 -32.21
CA GLN A 182 29.22 -0.69 -31.29
C GLN A 182 29.73 0.50 -30.46
N PRO A 183 30.22 0.28 -29.23
CA PRO A 183 30.66 1.38 -28.37
C PRO A 183 32.06 1.85 -28.79
N ALA A 184 32.16 3.08 -29.31
CA ALA A 184 33.43 3.77 -29.45
C ALA A 184 33.70 4.62 -28.20
N ALA A 185 34.91 4.46 -27.67
CA ALA A 185 35.39 5.10 -26.46
C ALA A 185 35.78 6.58 -26.67
N THR A 186 36.00 7.22 -25.51
CA THR A 186 36.82 8.42 -25.23
C THR A 186 36.30 9.82 -25.56
N GLY A 187 36.33 10.67 -24.53
CA GLY A 187 36.75 12.07 -24.66
C GLY A 187 35.74 13.11 -24.18
N ASN A 188 35.94 13.62 -22.97
CA ASN A 188 35.28 14.83 -22.49
C ASN A 188 35.71 16.07 -23.31
N THR A 189 34.85 17.09 -23.23
CA THR A 189 35.10 18.54 -23.43
C THR A 189 35.17 19.09 -24.86
N ALA A 190 34.01 19.55 -25.37
CA ALA A 190 33.84 20.79 -26.14
C ALA A 190 32.32 21.09 -26.20
N LEU A 191 31.82 22.02 -25.37
CA LEU A 191 31.33 23.35 -25.79
C LEU A 191 30.01 23.33 -26.59
N LEU A 192 28.91 23.24 -25.85
CA LEU A 192 27.63 23.99 -25.84
C LEU A 192 27.17 24.90 -27.02
N GLU A 193 27.72 24.86 -28.23
CA GLU A 193 27.27 25.74 -29.32
C GLU A 193 26.69 25.00 -30.55
N ASP A 194 26.80 23.68 -30.64
CA ASP A 194 26.31 22.92 -31.80
C ASP A 194 24.90 22.30 -31.64
N VAL A 195 24.24 22.49 -30.50
CA VAL A 195 22.91 21.89 -30.22
C VAL A 195 21.75 22.69 -30.87
N GLN A 196 22.01 23.83 -31.49
CA GLN A 196 20.94 24.73 -31.98
C GLN A 196 20.65 24.67 -33.49
N ARG A 197 21.20 23.70 -34.25
CA ARG A 197 21.02 23.71 -35.73
C ARG A 197 20.63 22.42 -36.43
N GLU A 198 20.23 21.37 -35.71
CA GLU A 198 19.64 20.15 -36.29
C GLU A 198 18.26 19.78 -35.74
N VAL A 199 17.45 20.76 -35.30
CA VAL A 199 16.02 20.53 -34.94
C VAL A 199 15.10 20.95 -36.09
N ALA A 200 15.56 20.79 -37.33
CA ALA A 200 14.77 21.05 -38.53
C ALA A 200 14.54 19.72 -39.26
N ALA A 201 13.32 19.20 -39.11
CA ALA A 201 12.74 18.02 -39.76
C ALA A 201 12.87 16.67 -39.03
N GLU A 202 12.55 16.64 -37.74
CA GLU A 202 11.95 15.44 -37.11
C GLU A 202 10.44 15.64 -36.99
N ASP A 203 9.68 14.61 -37.34
CA ASP A 203 8.23 14.61 -37.50
C ASP A 203 7.48 15.25 -36.32
N LEU A 204 6.54 16.16 -36.63
CA LEU A 204 5.59 16.76 -35.67
C LEU A 204 4.49 15.78 -35.20
N THR A 205 4.75 14.48 -35.22
CA THR A 205 3.78 13.44 -34.86
C THR A 205 3.97 13.01 -33.42
N GLU A 206 2.99 13.38 -32.58
CA GLU A 206 2.76 12.95 -31.19
C GLU A 206 3.83 13.39 -30.16
N THR A 207 3.87 14.68 -29.86
CA THR A 207 4.62 15.19 -28.70
C THR A 207 3.83 14.94 -27.42
N SER A 208 3.98 13.76 -26.81
CA SER A 208 3.41 13.49 -25.49
C SER A 208 3.94 14.50 -24.47
N PHE A 209 3.05 15.14 -23.71
CA PHE A 209 3.38 16.16 -22.72
C PHE A 209 3.47 15.56 -21.31
N LEU A 210 4.51 15.92 -20.56
CA LEU A 210 4.67 15.50 -19.17
C LEU A 210 4.20 16.60 -18.23
N LEU A 211 3.19 16.30 -17.41
CA LEU A 211 2.65 17.21 -16.40
C LEU A 211 2.97 16.68 -15.00
N ASN A 212 3.60 17.53 -14.20
CA ASN A 212 3.84 17.28 -12.79
C ASN A 212 2.74 17.97 -11.96
N MET A 213 1.92 17.19 -11.25
CA MET A 213 0.82 17.68 -10.42
C MET A 213 1.00 17.24 -8.95
N GLY A 214 0.91 18.18 -8.01
CA GLY A 214 1.19 17.93 -6.61
C GLY A 214 2.68 18.16 -6.24
N PRO A 215 3.11 17.83 -5.00
CA PRO A 215 2.33 17.21 -3.93
C PRO A 215 1.34 18.16 -3.24
N SER A 216 1.44 19.47 -3.52
CA SER A 216 0.52 20.49 -3.03
C SER A 216 -0.36 20.99 -4.19
N HIS A 217 -1.62 20.58 -4.20
CA HIS A 217 -2.62 21.05 -5.16
C HIS A 217 -4.01 21.05 -4.50
N PRO A 218 -4.86 22.07 -4.68
CA PRO A 218 -6.18 22.15 -4.02
C PRO A 218 -7.10 20.96 -4.32
N ALA A 219 -7.02 20.41 -5.53
CA ALA A 219 -7.81 19.25 -5.95
C ALA A 219 -7.32 17.90 -5.37
N MET A 220 -6.29 17.93 -4.52
CA MET A 220 -5.76 16.74 -3.85
C MET A 220 -6.19 16.79 -2.39
N HIS A 221 -7.18 15.96 -2.03
CA HIS A 221 -7.64 15.77 -0.64
C HIS A 221 -6.61 14.97 0.17
N GLY A 222 -5.43 15.55 0.35
CA GLY A 222 -4.26 14.91 0.94
C GLY A 222 -2.97 15.31 0.23
N VAL A 223 -1.93 14.52 0.42
CA VAL A 223 -0.61 14.76 -0.19
C VAL A 223 -0.28 13.57 -1.09
N ILE A 224 -0.47 13.77 -2.39
CA ILE A 224 -0.21 12.78 -3.45
C ILE A 224 0.51 13.51 -4.58
N HIS A 225 1.47 12.84 -5.20
CA HIS A 225 2.21 13.37 -6.34
C HIS A 225 1.84 12.58 -7.59
N LEU A 226 1.31 13.24 -8.61
CA LEU A 226 0.93 12.61 -9.87
C LEU A 226 1.85 13.11 -10.99
N LYS A 227 2.54 12.18 -11.64
CA LYS A 227 3.34 12.45 -12.84
C LYS A 227 2.58 11.88 -14.03
N LEU A 228 1.99 12.77 -14.81
CA LEU A 228 1.05 12.45 -15.88
C LEU A 228 1.76 12.54 -17.23
N LYS A 229 1.58 11.52 -18.07
CA LYS A 229 1.89 11.57 -19.50
C LYS A 229 0.59 11.80 -20.26
N LEU A 230 0.52 12.90 -20.99
CA LEU A 230 -0.68 13.38 -21.66
C LEU A 230 -0.48 13.40 -23.17
N ASP A 231 -1.49 12.94 -23.91
CA ASP A 231 -1.69 13.26 -25.31
C ASP A 231 -2.89 14.19 -25.44
N GLY A 232 -2.61 15.50 -25.58
CA GLY A 232 -3.62 16.54 -25.48
C GLY A 232 -4.36 16.51 -24.13
N GLU A 233 -5.64 16.12 -24.17
CA GLU A 233 -6.51 16.00 -22.98
C GLU A 233 -6.61 14.56 -22.45
N THR A 234 -6.01 13.58 -23.14
CA THR A 234 -6.08 12.16 -22.78
C THR A 234 -4.88 11.78 -21.91
N ILE A 235 -5.14 11.10 -20.79
CA ILE A 235 -4.09 10.53 -19.95
C ILE A 235 -3.63 9.21 -20.58
N GLU A 236 -2.35 9.13 -20.99
CA GLU A 236 -1.75 7.90 -21.48
C GLU A 236 -1.20 7.04 -20.33
N ASP A 237 -0.53 7.68 -19.37
CA ASP A 237 0.09 7.02 -18.23
C ASP A 237 0.14 7.94 -17.02
N VAL A 238 0.16 7.35 -15.83
CA VAL A 238 0.28 8.06 -14.56
C VAL A 238 1.16 7.29 -13.59
N ASP A 239 2.23 7.91 -13.12
CA ASP A 239 2.94 7.44 -11.94
C ASP A 239 2.48 8.21 -10.71
N VAL A 240 2.06 7.46 -9.69
CA VAL A 240 1.49 7.98 -8.44
C VAL A 240 2.53 7.84 -7.33
N GLY A 241 3.12 8.96 -6.95
CA GLY A 241 3.97 9.09 -5.76
C GLY A 241 3.12 9.23 -4.50
N ILE A 242 3.21 8.23 -3.62
CA ILE A 242 2.61 8.24 -2.28
C ILE A 242 3.71 8.31 -1.21
N GLY A 243 3.35 8.20 0.07
CA GLY A 243 4.33 8.12 1.17
C GLY A 243 4.67 9.45 1.84
N TYR A 244 4.26 10.59 1.28
CA TYR A 244 4.49 11.91 1.89
C TYR A 244 3.91 12.09 3.30
N LEU A 245 2.84 11.37 3.62
CA LEU A 245 2.23 11.34 4.96
C LEU A 245 2.62 10.10 5.78
N HIS A 246 3.54 9.27 5.27
CA HIS A 246 3.96 8.06 5.97
C HIS A 246 4.77 8.42 7.21
N ARG A 247 4.27 8.01 8.38
CA ARG A 247 4.85 8.33 9.71
C ARG A 247 5.35 7.09 10.46
N ALA A 248 5.35 5.92 9.82
CA ALA A 248 5.77 4.66 10.40
C ALA A 248 5.09 4.32 11.75
N PHE A 249 3.78 4.56 11.88
CA PHE A 249 3.02 4.24 13.10
C PHE A 249 3.12 2.77 13.51
N GLU A 250 3.27 1.87 12.53
CA GLU A 250 3.48 0.44 12.78
C GLU A 250 4.79 0.19 13.54
N LYS A 251 5.87 0.90 13.18
CA LYS A 251 7.16 0.77 13.86
C LYS A 251 7.11 1.34 15.28
N GLU A 252 6.46 2.48 15.46
CA GLU A 252 6.23 3.08 16.78
C GLU A 252 5.36 2.19 17.69
N SER A 253 4.45 1.42 17.09
CA SER A 253 3.59 0.49 17.81
C SER A 253 4.34 -0.74 18.34
N GLU A 254 5.55 -1.06 17.82
CA GLU A 254 6.35 -2.20 18.31
C GLU A 254 6.88 -2.00 19.74
N VAL A 255 7.13 -0.75 20.14
CA VAL A 255 7.64 -0.40 21.47
C VAL A 255 6.54 0.05 22.43
N SER A 256 5.38 0.40 21.87
CA SER A 256 4.22 0.89 22.62
C SER A 256 3.43 -0.27 23.22
N LYS A 257 2.87 -0.09 24.42
CA LYS A 257 1.92 -1.06 24.98
C LYS A 257 0.60 -1.00 24.20
N TRP A 258 -0.18 -2.09 24.20
CA TRP A 258 -1.44 -2.19 23.45
C TRP A 258 -2.37 -0.97 23.59
N ASN A 259 -2.56 -0.45 24.81
CA ASN A 259 -3.43 0.71 25.05
C ASN A 259 -2.80 2.07 24.65
N GLN A 260 -1.48 2.13 24.46
CA GLN A 260 -0.79 3.34 24.00
C GLN A 260 -0.86 3.51 22.48
N VAL A 261 -1.34 2.50 21.75
CA VAL A 261 -1.45 2.51 20.28
C VAL A 261 -2.71 3.22 19.78
N PHE A 262 -3.77 3.34 20.61
CA PHE A 262 -5.04 3.97 20.21
C PHE A 262 -4.92 5.38 19.59
N PRO A 263 -4.05 6.26 20.11
CA PRO A 263 -3.83 7.55 19.46
C PRO A 263 -3.25 7.43 18.04
N TYR A 264 -2.52 6.36 17.71
CA TYR A 264 -2.03 6.14 16.34
C TYR A 264 -3.16 5.67 15.42
N THR A 265 -4.05 4.79 15.90
CA THR A 265 -5.20 4.31 15.12
C THR A 265 -6.21 5.42 14.84
N ASP A 266 -6.40 6.38 15.75
CA ASP A 266 -7.16 7.61 15.50
C ASP A 266 -6.65 8.41 14.28
N ARG A 267 -5.35 8.28 13.95
CA ARG A 267 -4.66 9.08 12.92
C ARG A 267 -4.48 8.37 11.59
N LEU A 268 -4.99 7.14 11.45
CA LEU A 268 -4.95 6.38 10.19
C LEU A 268 -5.98 6.95 9.22
N ASN A 269 -7.27 6.86 9.55
CA ASN A 269 -8.33 7.64 8.94
C ASN A 269 -8.79 8.70 9.95
N TYR A 270 -8.43 9.96 9.70
CA TYR A 270 -8.71 11.09 10.57
C TYR A 270 -10.19 11.55 10.52
N VAL A 271 -11.00 10.99 9.63
CA VAL A 271 -12.43 11.32 9.52
C VAL A 271 -13.29 10.35 10.34
N SER A 272 -12.89 9.08 10.42
CA SER A 272 -13.60 8.02 11.16
C SER A 272 -12.71 7.30 12.22
N PRO A 273 -12.17 8.05 13.20
CA PRO A 273 -11.19 7.53 14.17
C PRO A 273 -11.74 6.40 15.06
N VAL A 274 -13.04 6.43 15.39
CA VAL A 274 -13.69 5.39 16.19
C VAL A 274 -13.61 4.03 15.49
N ILE A 275 -13.88 3.97 14.18
CA ILE A 275 -13.89 2.72 13.43
C ILE A 275 -12.50 2.08 13.43
N ASN A 276 -11.45 2.89 13.26
CA ASN A 276 -10.06 2.42 13.33
C ASN A 276 -9.74 1.82 14.71
N ASN A 277 -10.16 2.50 15.77
CA ASN A 277 -9.95 2.01 17.14
C ASN A 277 -10.72 0.70 17.39
N VAL A 278 -11.95 0.59 16.90
CA VAL A 278 -12.73 -0.66 17.00
C VAL A 278 -12.02 -1.78 16.26
N GLY A 279 -11.55 -1.54 15.03
CA GLY A 279 -10.81 -2.53 14.24
C GLY A 279 -9.57 -3.05 14.97
N TYR A 280 -8.78 -2.15 15.55
CA TYR A 280 -7.62 -2.51 16.36
C TYR A 280 -7.99 -3.26 17.65
N ALA A 281 -8.99 -2.77 18.39
CA ALA A 281 -9.45 -3.41 19.62
C ALA A 281 -9.95 -4.85 19.36
N LEU A 282 -10.72 -5.07 18.29
CA LEU A 282 -11.21 -6.39 17.90
C LEU A 282 -10.05 -7.35 17.58
N ALA A 283 -9.01 -6.88 16.89
CA ALA A 283 -7.84 -7.69 16.60
C ALA A 283 -7.12 -8.14 17.90
N VAL A 284 -6.92 -7.22 18.85
CA VAL A 284 -6.26 -7.54 20.13
C VAL A 284 -7.14 -8.43 21.02
N GLU A 285 -8.44 -8.15 21.11
CA GLU A 285 -9.40 -8.95 21.89
C GLU A 285 -9.47 -10.38 21.39
N LYS A 286 -9.48 -10.57 20.08
CA LYS A 286 -9.44 -11.90 19.45
C LYS A 286 -8.15 -12.65 19.77
N LEU A 287 -7.01 -11.98 19.75
CA LEU A 287 -5.72 -12.57 20.13
C LEU A 287 -5.69 -13.01 21.60
N LEU A 288 -6.34 -12.25 22.49
CA LEU A 288 -6.42 -12.55 23.92
C LEU A 288 -7.56 -13.50 24.29
N GLY A 289 -8.47 -13.81 23.36
CA GLY A 289 -9.65 -14.62 23.62
C GLY A 289 -10.65 -13.96 24.58
N ILE A 290 -10.72 -12.63 24.58
CA ILE A 290 -11.60 -11.85 25.48
C ILE A 290 -12.93 -11.57 24.80
N GLU A 291 -14.03 -11.80 25.51
CA GLU A 291 -15.35 -11.36 25.09
C GLU A 291 -15.78 -10.11 25.87
N ILE A 292 -16.18 -9.06 25.15
CA ILE A 292 -16.68 -7.82 25.75
C ILE A 292 -18.17 -7.92 26.11
N THR A 293 -18.61 -7.07 27.03
CA THR A 293 -20.03 -6.99 27.42
C THR A 293 -20.95 -6.61 26.25
N GLU A 294 -22.20 -7.07 26.30
CA GLU A 294 -23.22 -6.75 25.30
C GLU A 294 -23.39 -5.23 25.11
N ARG A 295 -23.43 -4.47 26.22
CA ARG A 295 -23.48 -3.01 26.18
C ARG A 295 -22.31 -2.40 25.39
N ALA A 296 -21.09 -2.89 25.59
CA ALA A 296 -19.93 -2.39 24.86
C ALA A 296 -20.01 -2.70 23.35
N LYS A 297 -20.55 -3.86 22.97
CA LYS A 297 -20.81 -4.20 21.54
C LYS A 297 -21.76 -3.18 20.91
N PHE A 298 -22.90 -2.89 21.55
CA PHE A 298 -23.87 -1.91 21.05
C PHE A 298 -23.29 -0.50 20.96
N LEU A 299 -22.58 -0.04 21.99
CA LEU A 299 -21.97 1.29 21.99
C LEU A 299 -20.94 1.45 20.86
N ARG A 300 -20.10 0.42 20.64
CA ARG A 300 -19.14 0.42 19.51
C ARG A 300 -19.85 0.46 18.16
N VAL A 301 -20.93 -0.29 17.97
CA VAL A 301 -21.70 -0.27 16.71
C VAL A 301 -22.31 1.11 16.48
N ILE A 302 -23.03 1.67 17.46
CA ILE A 302 -23.66 2.99 17.33
C ILE A 302 -22.62 4.06 16.96
N MET A 303 -21.51 4.12 17.71
CA MET A 303 -20.45 5.10 17.44
C MET A 303 -19.74 4.86 16.10
N SER A 304 -19.63 3.61 15.67
CA SER A 304 -19.10 3.27 14.34
C SER A 304 -20.06 3.70 13.23
N GLU A 305 -21.37 3.57 13.39
CA GLU A 305 -22.35 4.07 12.42
C GLU A 305 -22.32 5.60 12.31
N ILE A 306 -22.24 6.31 13.45
CA ILE A 306 -22.09 7.77 13.45
C ILE A 306 -20.82 8.18 12.68
N SER A 307 -19.70 7.50 12.96
CA SER A 307 -18.43 7.76 12.27
C SER A 307 -18.50 7.43 10.77
N ARG A 308 -19.18 6.34 10.37
CA ARG A 308 -19.38 5.95 8.98
C ARG A 308 -20.17 7.01 8.20
N ILE A 309 -21.26 7.49 8.78
CA ILE A 309 -22.08 8.55 8.17
C ILE A 309 -21.24 9.82 8.05
N GLY A 310 -20.52 10.22 9.10
CA GLY A 310 -19.61 11.37 9.06
C GLY A 310 -18.52 11.24 7.97
N ASP A 311 -17.97 10.05 7.77
CA ASP A 311 -17.00 9.76 6.72
C ASP A 311 -17.61 9.92 5.33
N HIS A 312 -18.79 9.33 5.10
CA HIS A 312 -19.52 9.49 3.84
C HIS A 312 -19.90 10.94 3.54
N LEU A 313 -20.35 11.71 4.54
CA LEU A 313 -20.66 13.13 4.36
C LEU A 313 -19.41 13.92 3.96
N THR A 314 -18.27 13.64 4.60
CA THR A 314 -16.99 14.27 4.26
C THR A 314 -16.57 13.92 2.84
N CYS A 315 -16.63 12.62 2.49
CA CYS A 315 -16.26 12.13 1.17
C CYS A 315 -17.16 12.72 0.08
N LEU A 316 -18.48 12.67 0.24
CA LEU A 316 -19.43 13.23 -0.73
C LEU A 316 -19.30 14.75 -0.84
N GLY A 317 -19.09 15.44 0.28
CA GLY A 317 -18.84 16.88 0.29
C GLY A 317 -17.58 17.25 -0.48
N ALA A 318 -16.46 16.58 -0.18
CA ALA A 318 -15.19 16.76 -0.87
C ALA A 318 -15.33 16.52 -2.39
N ASN A 319 -15.93 15.41 -2.80
CA ASN A 319 -16.20 15.11 -4.20
C ASN A 319 -17.06 16.18 -4.88
N ALA A 320 -18.11 16.66 -4.20
CA ALA A 320 -18.96 17.72 -4.73
C ALA A 320 -18.18 19.02 -4.95
N MET A 321 -17.30 19.38 -4.00
CA MET A 321 -16.41 20.54 -4.14
C MET A 321 -15.49 20.42 -5.34
N GLU A 322 -14.90 19.24 -5.57
CA GLU A 322 -14.00 19.00 -6.72
C GLU A 322 -14.73 19.10 -8.07
N LEU A 323 -16.01 18.75 -8.12
CA LEU A 323 -16.86 18.95 -9.29
C LEU A 323 -17.38 20.39 -9.43
N GLY A 324 -17.01 21.29 -8.51
CA GLY A 324 -17.39 22.71 -8.49
C GLY A 324 -18.65 23.05 -7.70
N ALA A 325 -19.32 22.07 -7.07
CA ALA A 325 -20.54 22.27 -6.29
C ALA A 325 -20.25 22.69 -4.83
N PHE A 326 -19.68 23.89 -4.66
CA PHE A 326 -19.24 24.40 -3.36
C PHE A 326 -20.37 24.52 -2.32
N THR A 327 -21.59 24.89 -2.73
CA THR A 327 -22.74 24.97 -1.81
C THR A 327 -23.09 23.61 -1.22
N ALA A 328 -23.03 22.54 -2.02
CA ALA A 328 -23.30 21.20 -1.53
C ALA A 328 -22.26 20.76 -0.49
N PHE A 329 -20.98 21.08 -0.72
CA PHE A 329 -19.91 20.87 0.27
C PHE A 329 -20.25 21.51 1.61
N LEU A 330 -20.66 22.78 1.64
CA LEU A 330 -21.02 23.46 2.90
C LEU A 330 -22.17 22.75 3.65
N TYR A 331 -23.19 22.27 2.94
CA TYR A 331 -24.29 21.53 3.57
C TYR A 331 -23.86 20.16 4.12
N PHE A 332 -23.00 19.45 3.41
CA PHE A 332 -22.45 18.19 3.89
C PHE A 332 -21.54 18.37 5.11
N ILE A 333 -20.73 19.43 5.14
CA ILE A 333 -19.90 19.77 6.30
C ILE A 333 -20.78 20.14 7.49
N GLU A 334 -21.81 20.98 7.32
CA GLU A 334 -22.74 21.31 8.42
C GLU A 334 -23.42 20.05 9.00
N ALA A 335 -23.90 19.15 8.14
CA ALA A 335 -24.51 17.90 8.58
C ALA A 335 -23.52 17.00 9.33
N ARG A 336 -22.26 16.99 8.92
CA ARG A 336 -21.18 16.27 9.60
C ARG A 336 -20.85 16.91 10.96
N GLU A 337 -20.86 18.23 11.06
CA GLU A 337 -20.60 18.94 12.32
C GLU A 337 -21.60 18.53 13.40
N ALA A 338 -22.89 18.39 13.06
CA ALA A 338 -23.90 17.89 13.99
C ALA A 338 -23.61 16.47 14.51
N LEU A 339 -23.00 15.61 13.69
CA LEU A 339 -22.57 14.27 14.14
C LEU A 339 -21.33 14.35 15.04
N TRP A 340 -20.42 15.28 14.76
CA TRP A 340 -19.23 15.50 15.56
C TRP A 340 -19.53 16.06 16.96
N GLU A 341 -20.59 16.84 17.12
CA GLU A 341 -21.08 17.25 18.44
C GLU A 341 -21.47 16.05 19.31
N LEU A 342 -22.13 15.04 18.75
CA LEU A 342 -22.45 13.79 19.46
C LEU A 342 -21.19 13.02 19.86
N VAL A 343 -20.19 12.99 18.99
CA VAL A 343 -18.91 12.35 19.29
C VAL A 343 -18.17 13.10 20.39
N GLU A 344 -18.21 14.44 20.38
CA GLU A 344 -17.63 15.28 21.43
C GLU A 344 -18.31 15.06 22.77
N GLU A 345 -19.64 14.97 22.81
CA GLU A 345 -20.40 14.74 24.04
C GLU A 345 -20.02 13.41 24.71
N ILE A 346 -19.74 12.37 23.92
CA ILE A 346 -19.41 11.03 24.42
C ILE A 346 -17.93 10.90 24.79
N THR A 347 -17.04 11.50 24.01
CA THR A 347 -15.59 11.23 24.10
C THR A 347 -14.78 12.39 24.68
N GLY A 348 -15.35 13.60 24.74
CA GLY A 348 -14.67 14.83 25.12
C GLY A 348 -13.72 15.39 24.07
N ALA A 349 -13.66 14.77 22.88
CA ALA A 349 -12.82 15.21 21.76
C ALA A 349 -13.54 14.99 20.42
N ARG A 350 -13.16 15.77 19.40
CA ARG A 350 -13.82 15.72 18.09
C ARG A 350 -13.12 14.83 17.07
N LEU A 351 -11.79 14.81 17.10
CA LEU A 351 -10.94 14.17 16.08
C LEU A 351 -10.11 13.02 16.67
N THR A 352 -9.30 13.29 17.69
CA THR A 352 -8.52 12.24 18.37
C THR A 352 -9.30 11.74 19.57
N VAL A 353 -10.27 10.88 19.31
CA VAL A 353 -11.25 10.44 20.32
C VAL A 353 -10.66 9.49 21.34
N SER A 354 -9.77 8.58 20.91
CA SER A 354 -9.18 7.53 21.75
C SER A 354 -10.18 6.97 22.77
N TRP A 355 -11.41 6.69 22.34
CA TRP A 355 -12.50 6.32 23.26
C TRP A 355 -12.54 4.82 23.49
N VAL A 356 -12.48 4.02 22.43
CA VAL A 356 -12.44 2.55 22.52
C VAL A 356 -11.15 2.08 23.21
N ARG A 357 -11.27 1.01 24.01
CA ARG A 357 -10.14 0.33 24.65
C ARG A 357 -10.23 -1.17 24.45
N VAL A 358 -9.09 -1.86 24.60
CA VAL A 358 -9.09 -3.33 24.64
C VAL A 358 -9.90 -3.78 25.85
N GLY A 359 -10.94 -4.58 25.61
CA GLY A 359 -11.89 -5.06 26.63
C GLY A 359 -13.22 -4.28 26.69
N GLY A 360 -13.41 -3.24 25.87
CA GLY A 360 -14.68 -2.51 25.80
C GLY A 360 -14.57 -1.06 25.33
N VAL A 361 -15.22 -0.16 26.07
CA VAL A 361 -15.24 1.27 25.81
C VAL A 361 -14.83 2.03 27.05
#